data_AF-A0ABD6D4V8-F1
#
_entry.id   AF-A0ABD6D4V8-F1
#
_cell.length_a   1.000
_cell.length_b   1.000
_cell.length_c   1.000
_cell.angle_alpha   90.00
_cell.angle_beta   90.00
_cell.angle_gamma   90.00
#
_symmetry.space_group_name_H-M   'P 1'
#
loop_
_entity.id
_entity.type
_entity.pdbx_description
1 polymer ?
#
loop_
_entity_poly.entity_id
_entity_poly.type
_entity_poly.pdbx_seq_one_letter_code
_entity_poly.pdbx_strand_id
1 'polypeptide(L)'
;MSTETREGYVIDLGCIRKNPREELLSKAETHTRDCALMGHCVESGYGIVTDDDRLTVLDADATPKVLNVIQRSSTEEGIRLEIKREEQDGTMETVAIKEAT
;
A
#
# COMPACT_ATOMS: atom_id res chain seq x y z
N MET A 1 21.91 9.09 -3.77
CA MET A 1 20.61 8.96 -3.10
C MET A 1 19.55 9.11 -4.17
N SER A 2 19.10 7.98 -4.71
CA SER A 2 18.02 7.94 -5.69
C SER A 2 16.69 8.03 -4.94
N THR A 3 15.75 8.81 -5.45
CA THR A 3 14.40 8.93 -4.86
C THR A 3 13.36 8.63 -5.92
N GLU A 4 12.32 7.89 -5.56
CA GLU A 4 11.17 7.66 -6.42
C GLU A 4 9.87 8.00 -5.69
N THR A 5 8.85 8.36 -6.47
CA THR A 5 7.48 8.52 -5.98
C THR A 5 6.61 7.56 -6.79
N ARG A 6 5.73 6.83 -6.11
CA ARG A 6 4.78 5.91 -6.73
C ARG A 6 3.40 6.14 -6.16
N GLU A 7 2.40 5.96 -7.00
CA GLU A 7 1.00 6.06 -6.62
C GLU A 7 0.28 4.76 -6.96
N GLY A 8 -0.62 4.33 -6.09
CA GLY A 8 -1.42 3.13 -6.33
C GLY A 8 -2.40 2.84 -5.21
N TYR A 9 -3.25 1.83 -5.44
CA TYR A 9 -4.24 1.36 -4.48
C TYR A 9 -3.56 0.54 -3.37
N VAL A 10 -3.89 0.85 -2.12
CA VAL A 10 -3.36 0.09 -0.98
C VAL A 10 -4.07 -1.25 -0.81
N ILE A 11 -3.28 -2.31 -0.64
CA ILE A 11 -3.78 -3.65 -0.38
C ILE A 11 -2.87 -4.36 0.63
N ASP A 12 -3.46 -5.11 1.57
CA ASP A 12 -2.67 -5.85 2.56
C ASP A 12 -2.05 -7.12 1.95
N LEU A 13 -0.94 -7.57 2.53
CA LEU A 13 -0.23 -8.77 2.07
C LEU A 13 -1.04 -10.06 2.24
N GLY A 14 -2.03 -10.08 3.13
CA GLY A 14 -3.00 -11.17 3.23
C GLY A 14 -3.87 -11.28 1.97
N CYS A 15 -4.43 -10.16 1.51
CA CYS A 15 -5.18 -10.10 0.25
C CYS A 15 -4.29 -10.40 -0.96
N ILE A 16 -3.06 -9.88 -1.01
CA ILE A 16 -2.12 -10.19 -2.10
C ILE A 16 -1.87 -11.69 -2.22
N ARG A 17 -1.65 -12.38 -1.09
CA ARG A 17 -1.35 -13.83 -1.08
C ARG A 17 -2.55 -14.71 -1.45
N LYS A 18 -3.77 -14.19 -1.32
CA LYS A 18 -5.02 -14.94 -1.58
C LYS A 18 -5.54 -14.79 -3.01
N ASN A 19 -5.07 -13.78 -3.74
CA ASN A 19 -5.59 -13.46 -5.07
C ASN A 19 -4.52 -13.67 -6.15
N PRO A 20 -4.90 -14.09 -7.37
CA PRO A 20 -3.96 -14.18 -8.48
C PRO A 20 -3.49 -12.77 -8.89
N ARG A 21 -2.30 -12.69 -9.50
CA ARG A 21 -1.67 -11.41 -9.85
C ARG A 21 -2.55 -10.56 -10.77
N GLU A 22 -3.21 -11.18 -11.74
CA GLU A 22 -4.10 -10.54 -12.72
C GLU A 22 -5.37 -9.91 -12.11
N GLU A 23 -5.74 -10.29 -10.89
CA GLU A 23 -6.89 -9.71 -10.18
C GLU A 23 -6.48 -8.63 -9.17
N LEU A 24 -5.17 -8.43 -8.92
CA LEU A 24 -4.72 -7.57 -7.82
C LEU A 24 -5.19 -6.12 -7.97
N LEU A 25 -5.18 -5.57 -9.18
CA LEU A 25 -5.69 -4.22 -9.42
C LEU A 25 -7.17 -4.12 -9.03
N SER A 26 -8.03 -4.96 -9.60
CA SER A 26 -9.47 -4.97 -9.30
C SER A 26 -9.76 -5.23 -7.82
N LYS A 27 -8.94 -6.04 -7.15
CA LYS A 27 -9.04 -6.30 -5.71
C LYS A 27 -8.59 -5.10 -4.88
N ALA A 28 -7.56 -4.39 -5.30
CA ALA A 28 -7.08 -3.19 -4.62
C ALA A 28 -8.07 -2.03 -4.77
N GLU A 29 -8.74 -1.91 -5.93
CA GLU A 29 -9.81 -0.93 -6.19
C GLU A 29 -11.04 -1.14 -5.29
N THR A 30 -11.33 -2.38 -4.93
CA THR A 30 -12.47 -2.75 -4.05
C THR A 30 -12.02 -3.06 -2.62
N HIS A 31 -10.76 -2.77 -2.29
CA HIS A 31 -10.21 -3.05 -0.98
C HIS A 31 -10.71 -2.02 0.04
N THR A 32 -11.51 -2.47 0.99
CA THR A 32 -12.16 -1.59 1.95
C THR A 32 -11.20 -1.13 3.05
N ARG A 33 -11.48 0.05 3.60
CA ARG A 33 -10.79 0.59 4.78
C ARG A 33 -10.84 -0.39 5.95
N ASP A 34 -12.01 -0.96 6.22
CA ASP A 34 -12.18 -1.95 7.28
C ASP A 34 -11.33 -3.20 7.07
N CYS A 35 -11.24 -3.69 5.82
CA CYS A 35 -10.37 -4.83 5.49
C CYS A 35 -8.90 -4.49 5.79
N ALA A 36 -8.45 -3.32 5.38
CA ALA A 36 -7.09 -2.87 5.62
C ALA A 36 -6.77 -2.69 7.12
N LEU A 37 -7.76 -2.39 7.97
CA LEU A 37 -7.59 -2.17 9.41
C LEU A 37 -7.75 -3.43 10.27
N MET A 38 -8.08 -4.58 9.69
CA MET A 38 -8.18 -5.83 10.44
C MET A 38 -6.81 -6.22 11.03
N GLY A 39 -6.79 -6.76 12.26
CA GLY A 39 -5.54 -7.08 12.97
C GLY A 39 -4.57 -7.97 12.17
N HIS A 40 -5.08 -8.97 11.45
CA HIS A 40 -4.26 -9.85 10.62
C HIS A 40 -3.69 -9.17 9.35
N CYS A 41 -4.29 -8.07 8.88
CA CYS A 41 -3.79 -7.26 7.78
C CYS A 41 -2.64 -6.36 8.27
N VAL A 42 -2.78 -5.80 9.47
CA VAL A 42 -1.72 -5.02 10.13
C VAL A 42 -0.46 -5.85 10.32
N GLU A 43 -0.59 -7.07 10.82
CA GLU A 43 0.53 -7.98 11.03
C GLU A 43 1.17 -8.46 9.73
N SER A 44 0.40 -8.48 8.65
CA SER A 44 0.87 -8.95 7.35
C SER A 44 1.72 -7.91 6.61
N GLY A 45 1.48 -6.62 6.85
CA GLY A 45 2.05 -5.51 6.08
C GLY A 45 1.26 -5.19 4.82
N TYR A 46 1.72 -4.18 4.06
CA TYR A 46 0.97 -3.60 2.94
C TYR A 46 1.79 -3.50 1.65
N GLY A 47 1.09 -3.41 0.54
CA GLY A 47 1.61 -3.04 -0.77
C GLY A 47 0.74 -1.98 -1.43
N ILE A 48 1.24 -1.42 -2.53
CA ILE A 48 0.43 -0.66 -3.48
C ILE A 48 0.37 -1.37 -4.83
N VAL A 49 -0.78 -1.31 -5.49
CA VAL A 49 -0.95 -1.74 -6.88
C VAL A 49 -1.15 -0.49 -7.74
N THR A 50 -0.23 -0.25 -8.67
CA THR A 50 -0.30 0.89 -9.59
C THR A 50 -1.33 0.64 -10.70
N ASP A 51 -1.74 1.69 -11.41
CA ASP A 51 -2.71 1.57 -12.52
C ASP A 51 -2.19 0.73 -13.70
N ASP A 52 -0.87 0.52 -13.80
CA ASP A 52 -0.23 -0.41 -14.74
C ASP A 52 -0.06 -1.84 -14.19
N ASP A 53 -0.86 -2.22 -13.20
CA ASP A 53 -0.92 -3.54 -12.56
C ASP A 53 0.42 -4.00 -11.95
N ARG A 54 1.20 -3.04 -11.44
CA ARG A 54 2.45 -3.34 -10.72
C ARG A 54 2.22 -3.31 -9.22
N LEU A 55 2.40 -4.48 -8.61
CA LEU A 55 2.53 -4.59 -7.17
C LEU A 55 3.90 -4.09 -6.69
N THR A 56 3.89 -3.16 -5.74
CA THR A 56 5.03 -2.76 -4.92
C THR A 56 4.74 -3.10 -3.47
N VAL A 57 5.45 -4.09 -2.92
CA VAL A 57 5.37 -4.41 -1.48
C VAL A 57 6.15 -3.35 -0.70
N LEU A 58 5.55 -2.83 0.37
CA LEU A 58 6.17 -1.85 1.23
C LEU A 58 7.01 -2.54 2.32
N ASP A 59 8.05 -1.84 2.74
CA ASP A 59 8.88 -2.19 3.88
C ASP A 59 8.04 -2.29 5.17
N ALA A 60 8.45 -3.15 6.11
CA ALA A 60 7.69 -3.40 7.34
C ALA A 60 7.48 -2.12 8.16
N ASP A 61 8.48 -1.23 8.17
CA ASP A 61 8.45 0.08 8.82
C ASP A 61 7.46 1.07 8.19
N ALA A 62 6.97 0.79 6.98
CA ALA A 62 5.91 1.57 6.32
C ALA A 62 4.53 1.29 6.92
N THR A 63 4.30 0.10 7.50
CA THR A 63 3.01 -0.34 8.08
C THR A 63 2.36 0.70 9.01
N PRO A 64 3.04 1.25 10.03
CA PRO A 64 2.43 2.27 10.89
C PRO A 64 2.07 3.56 10.15
N LYS A 65 2.84 3.93 9.10
CA LYS A 65 2.56 5.11 8.26
C LYS A 65 1.31 4.88 7.41
N VAL A 66 1.18 3.70 6.80
CA VAL A 66 -0.01 3.29 6.03
C VAL A 66 -1.25 3.32 6.92
N LEU A 67 -1.19 2.71 8.10
CA LEU A 67 -2.30 2.71 9.06
C LEU A 67 -2.73 4.11 9.44
N ASN A 68 -1.79 5.01 9.68
CA ASN A 68 -2.11 6.39 10.02
C ASN A 68 -2.90 7.09 8.91
N VAL A 69 -2.54 6.85 7.65
CA VAL A 69 -3.25 7.40 6.50
C VAL A 69 -4.63 6.77 6.36
N ILE A 70 -4.74 5.44 6.39
CA ILE A 70 -6.01 4.71 6.25
C ILE A 70 -7.01 5.08 7.35
N GLN A 71 -6.56 5.23 8.61
CA GLN A 71 -7.42 5.63 9.73
C GLN A 71 -7.97 7.06 9.60
N ARG A 72 -7.25 7.93 8.89
CA ARG A 72 -7.65 9.34 8.64
C ARG A 72 -8.42 9.51 7.34
N SER A 73 -8.36 8.52 6.46
CA SER A 73 -9.05 8.54 5.18
C SER A 73 -10.56 8.50 5.37
N SER A 74 -11.23 9.34 4.58
CA SER A 74 -12.69 9.33 4.42
C SER A 74 -13.14 8.38 3.29
N THR A 75 -12.20 7.79 2.57
CA THR A 75 -12.42 6.86 1.47
C THR A 75 -12.76 5.47 2.05
N GLU A 76 -13.91 4.92 1.67
CA GLU A 76 -14.41 3.66 2.23
C GLU A 76 -13.77 2.43 1.57
N GLU A 77 -13.42 2.52 0.29
CA GLU A 77 -12.76 1.49 -0.49
C GLU A 77 -11.89 2.08 -1.60
N GLY A 78 -10.89 1.32 -2.07
CA GLY A 78 -10.02 1.78 -3.15
C GLY A 78 -9.12 2.94 -2.73
N ILE A 79 -8.65 2.94 -1.48
CA ILE A 79 -7.79 4.00 -0.94
C ILE A 79 -6.49 4.06 -1.76
N ARG A 80 -6.20 5.23 -2.33
CA ARG A 80 -4.96 5.48 -3.09
C ARG A 80 -3.91 6.13 -2.21
N LEU A 81 -2.68 5.64 -2.31
CA LEU A 81 -1.54 6.19 -1.59
C LEU A 81 -0.50 6.70 -2.58
N GLU A 82 0.06 7.87 -2.31
CA GLU A 82 1.34 8.32 -2.85
C GLU A 82 2.43 7.95 -1.83
N ILE A 83 3.39 7.14 -2.27
CA ILE A 83 4.56 6.74 -1.49
C ILE A 83 5.80 7.41 -2.06
N LYS A 84 6.64 7.95 -1.17
CA LYS A 84 7.99 8.37 -1.51
C LYS A 84 8.98 7.36 -0.96
N ARG A 85 9.89 6.90 -1.81
CA ARG A 85 10.92 5.94 -1.44
C ARG A 85 12.29 6.50 -1.77
N GLU A 86 13.27 6.20 -0.91
CA GLU A 86 14.65 6.64 -1.06
C GLU A 86 15.59 5.45 -0.95
N GLU A 87 16.64 5.44 -1.77
CA GLU A 87 17.67 4.42 -1.72
C GLU A 87 18.57 4.67 -0.50
N GLN A 88 18.59 3.70 0.42
CA GLN A 88 19.45 3.65 1.60
C GLN A 88 20.20 2.31 1.59
N ASP A 89 21.53 2.37 1.62
CA ASP A 89 22.41 1.19 1.61
C ASP A 89 22.08 0.17 0.49
N GLY A 90 21.68 0.67 -0.68
CA GLY A 90 21.31 -0.14 -1.85
C GLY A 90 19.91 -0.75 -1.81
N THR A 91 19.09 -0.38 -0.82
CA THR A 91 17.68 -0.81 -0.68
C THR A 91 16.75 0.39 -0.77
N MET A 92 15.60 0.24 -1.44
CA MET A 92 14.57 1.29 -1.48
C MET A 92 13.68 1.23 -0.24
N GLU A 93 13.72 2.26 0.58
CA GLU A 93 12.93 2.38 1.81
C GLU A 93 11.81 3.42 1.67
N THR A 94 10.64 3.15 2.24
CA THR A 94 9.48 4.06 2.21
C THR A 94 9.62 5.15 3.27
N VAL A 95 10.05 6.33 2.84
CA VAL A 95 10.29 7.46 3.74
C VAL A 95 9.02 8.24 4.07
N ALA A 96 8.08 8.36 3.12
CA ALA A 96 6.84 9.10 3.31
C ALA A 96 5.65 8.44 2.60
N ILE A 97 4.46 8.62 3.16
CA ILE A 97 3.19 8.11 2.64
C ILE A 97 2.13 9.19 2.88
N LYS A 98 1.30 9.45 1.87
CA LYS A 98 0.09 10.27 1.99
C LYS A 98 -1.03 9.67 1.16
N GLU A 99 -2.27 10.01 1.47
CA GLU A 99 -3.40 9.68 0.60
C GLU A 99 -3.31 10.51 -0.68
N ALA A 100 -3.49 9.87 -1.83
CA ALA A 100 -3.59 10.55 -3.12
C ALA A 100 -5.05 10.96 -3.34
N THR A 101 -5.28 12.26 -3.56
CA THR A 101 -6.60 12.86 -3.84
C THR A 101 -6.85 12.99 -5.34
#